data_AF-A0AAV3IIL7-F1
#
_entry.id   AF-A0AAV3IIL7-F1
#
_cell.length_a   1.000
_cell.length_b   1.000
_cell.length_c   1.000
_cell.angle_alpha   90.00
_cell.angle_beta   90.00
_cell.angle_gamma   90.00
#
_symmetry.space_group_name_H-M   'P 1'
#
loop_
_entity.id
_entity.type
_entity.pdbx_description
1 polymer ?
#
loop_
_entity_poly.entity_id
_entity_poly.type
_entity_poly.pdbx_seq_one_letter_code
_entity_poly.pdbx_strand_id
1 'polypeptide(L)'
;MLTGVYINNVATYSVPTQLDGLKQINFIFGANGSGKTTIGRIIDQPLGYTHCLLQWLGEEPIKTLVYNKDFIDRNFNQENTVKEVFTLGDDQVEAEGQIALLRPQMRVNGSVKNISLNIVANGVNYILV
;
A
#
# COMPACT_ATOMS: atom_id res chain seq x y z
N MET A 1 18.51 -1.75 -3.78
CA MET A 1 18.28 -2.32 -2.42
C MET A 1 18.36 -1.18 -1.41
N LEU A 2 17.48 -1.11 -0.40
CA LEU A 2 17.60 -0.10 0.66
C LEU A 2 18.81 -0.41 1.54
N THR A 3 19.74 0.53 1.70
CA THR A 3 20.99 0.37 2.46
C THR A 3 21.00 1.18 3.75
N GLY A 4 20.19 2.23 3.82
CA GLY A 4 20.07 3.04 5.02
C GLY A 4 18.87 3.99 5.00
N VAL A 5 18.58 4.56 6.17
CA VAL A 5 17.51 5.54 6.38
C VAL A 5 18.05 6.62 7.32
N TYR A 6 18.08 7.86 6.84
CA TYR A 6 18.30 9.05 7.66
C TYR A 6 16.96 9.58 8.16
N ILE A 7 16.85 9.82 9.47
CA ILE A 7 15.60 10.18 10.13
C ILE A 7 15.85 11.43 10.97
N ASN A 8 15.03 12.45 10.78
CA ASN A 8 15.11 13.68 11.56
C ASN A 8 13.73 14.34 11.69
N ASN A 9 13.48 14.97 12.84
CA ASN A 9 12.32 15.80 13.12
C ASN A 9 10.96 15.12 12.81
N VAL A 10 10.80 13.86 13.24
CA VAL A 10 9.57 13.09 13.01
C VAL A 10 9.25 12.17 14.19
N ALA A 11 8.00 12.23 14.67
CA ALA A 11 7.51 11.44 15.80
C ALA A 11 8.45 11.52 17.03
N THR A 12 9.09 10.40 17.40
CA THR A 12 10.01 10.32 18.55
C THR A 12 11.47 10.60 18.19
N TYR A 13 11.79 10.84 16.91
CA TYR A 13 13.14 11.19 16.45
C TYR A 13 13.35 12.71 16.50
N SER A 14 13.67 13.22 17.70
CA SER A 14 14.00 14.64 17.93
C SER A 14 15.46 14.99 17.62
N VAL A 15 16.32 13.98 17.49
CA VAL A 15 17.73 14.12 17.15
C VAL A 15 17.98 13.41 15.82
N PRO A 16 18.76 13.99 14.89
CA PRO A 16 19.20 13.32 13.67
C PRO A 16 19.75 11.93 13.97
N THR A 17 19.12 10.92 13.37
CA THR A 17 19.44 9.51 13.61
C THR A 17 19.60 8.82 12.27
N GLN A 18 20.59 7.92 12.18
CA GLN A 18 20.86 7.18 10.96
C GLN A 18 20.76 5.68 11.24
N LEU A 19 19.97 5.00 10.41
CA LEU A 19 19.90 3.54 10.37
C LEU A 19 20.71 3.08 9.16
N ASP A 20 21.93 2.60 9.39
CA ASP A 20 22.87 2.19 8.34
C ASP A 20 23.11 0.68 8.32
N GLY A 21 23.76 0.24 7.24
CA GLY A 21 24.24 -1.13 7.13
C GLY A 21 23.12 -2.15 6.91
N LEU A 22 21.96 -1.71 6.41
CA LEU A 22 20.85 -2.59 6.10
C LEU A 22 21.28 -3.67 5.10
N LYS A 23 20.91 -4.90 5.43
CA LYS A 23 21.12 -6.08 4.60
C LYS A 23 19.86 -6.40 3.82
N GLN A 24 19.90 -7.48 3.04
CA GLN A 24 18.72 -7.95 2.32
C GLN A 24 17.53 -8.28 3.25
N ILE A 25 17.83 -8.79 4.46
CA ILE A 25 16.85 -9.10 5.50
C ILE A 25 17.32 -8.41 6.79
N ASN A 26 16.42 -7.66 7.42
CA ASN A 26 16.70 -6.93 8.67
C ASN A 26 15.58 -7.18 9.67
N PHE A 27 15.94 -7.26 10.94
CA PHE A 27 14.99 -7.34 12.05
C PHE A 27 15.18 -6.11 12.94
N ILE A 28 14.13 -5.31 13.10
CA ILE A 28 14.15 -4.11 13.94
C ILE A 28 13.17 -4.32 15.09
N PHE A 29 13.66 -4.25 16.31
CA PHE A 29 12.88 -4.47 17.53
C PHE A 29 13.14 -3.35 18.56
N GLY A 30 12.22 -3.19 19.49
CA GLY A 30 12.28 -2.14 20.52
C GLY A 30 10.95 -1.97 21.25
N ALA A 31 10.93 -1.16 22.30
CA ALA A 31 9.74 -0.92 23.12
C ALA A 31 8.59 -0.26 22.33
N ASN A 32 7.37 -0.31 22.87
CA ASN A 32 6.26 0.44 22.30
C ASN A 32 6.57 1.95 22.29
N GLY A 33 6.23 2.63 21.19
CA GLY A 33 6.58 4.04 21.00
C GLY A 33 8.03 4.30 20.56
N SER A 34 8.88 3.27 20.37
CA SER A 34 10.28 3.46 19.95
C SER A 34 10.48 3.89 18.48
N GLY A 35 9.43 4.29 17.76
CA GLY A 35 9.54 4.77 16.38
C GLY A 35 9.53 3.69 15.27
N LYS A 36 9.32 2.40 15.58
CA LYS A 36 9.31 1.31 14.58
C LYS A 36 8.32 1.56 13.43
N THR A 37 7.07 1.89 13.75
CA THR A 37 6.04 2.19 12.75
C THR A 37 6.40 3.41 11.91
N THR A 38 7.08 4.40 12.51
CA THR A 38 7.56 5.60 11.82
C THR A 38 8.54 5.25 10.71
N ILE A 39 9.50 4.35 10.95
CA ILE A 39 10.43 3.87 9.92
C ILE A 39 9.65 3.30 8.72
N GLY A 40 8.67 2.44 8.99
CA GLY A 40 7.82 1.87 7.94
C GLY A 40 7.08 2.92 7.11
N ARG A 41 6.50 3.93 7.77
CA ARG A 41 5.80 5.03 7.09
C ARG A 41 6.72 5.90 6.24
N ILE A 42 7.94 6.18 6.70
CA ILE A 42 8.95 6.90 5.91
C ILE A 42 9.31 6.12 4.63
N ILE A 43 9.41 4.79 4.72
CA ILE A 43 9.69 3.92 3.57
C ILE A 43 8.50 3.88 2.59
N ASP A 44 7.26 3.92 3.09
CA ASP A 44 6.05 3.92 2.28
C ASP A 44 5.85 5.24 1.53
N GLN A 45 6.07 6.37 2.20
CA GLN A 45 5.75 7.71 1.70
C GLN A 45 6.88 8.72 1.95
N PRO A 46 8.08 8.52 1.37
CA PRO A 46 9.25 9.35 1.67
C PRO A 46 9.04 10.84 1.39
N LEU A 47 8.22 11.18 0.39
CA LEU A 47 7.89 12.57 0.04
C LEU A 47 7.14 13.31 1.16
N GLY A 48 6.42 12.60 2.04
CA GLY A 48 5.75 13.16 3.20
C GLY A 48 6.70 13.50 4.36
N TYR A 49 7.98 13.13 4.27
CA TYR A 49 8.98 13.26 5.32
C TYR A 49 10.22 13.99 4.79
N THR A 50 10.09 15.31 4.55
CA THR A 50 11.12 16.16 3.92
C THR A 50 12.46 16.23 4.66
N HIS A 51 12.49 15.91 5.94
CA HIS A 51 13.71 15.84 6.77
C HIS A 51 14.33 14.44 6.84
N CYS A 52 13.74 13.47 6.15
CA CYS A 52 14.19 12.08 6.12
C CYS A 52 14.69 11.72 4.71
N LEU A 53 15.64 10.81 4.62
CA LEU A 53 16.21 10.36 3.34
C LEU A 53 16.37 8.84 3.33
N LEU A 54 15.97 8.21 2.23
CA LEU A 54 16.21 6.80 1.97
C LEU A 54 17.49 6.66 1.15
N GLN A 55 18.40 5.80 1.60
CA GLN A 55 19.63 5.48 0.88
C GLN A 55 19.46 4.16 0.13
N TRP A 56 19.74 4.19 -1.17
CA TRP A 56 19.59 3.05 -2.06
C TRP A 56 20.94 2.63 -2.63
N LEU A 57 21.18 1.32 -2.68
CA LEU A 57 22.27 0.75 -3.45
C LEU A 57 22.09 1.13 -4.92
N GLY A 58 23.04 1.89 -5.47
CA GLY A 58 23.00 2.38 -6.85
C GLY A 58 22.18 3.65 -7.05
N GLU A 59 21.79 4.36 -5.99
CA GLU A 59 21.07 5.65 -6.00
C GLU A 59 19.66 5.63 -6.62
N GLU A 60 19.21 4.50 -7.17
CA GLU A 60 17.88 4.35 -7.74
C GLU A 60 16.86 3.81 -6.72
N PRO A 61 15.76 4.52 -6.46
CA PRO A 61 14.65 4.01 -5.68
C PRO A 61 13.99 2.83 -6.39
N ILE A 62 13.64 1.80 -5.63
CA ILE A 62 12.81 0.68 -6.11
C ILE A 62 11.42 0.77 -5.47
N LYS A 63 10.43 0.15 -6.12
CA LYS A 63 9.07 0.07 -5.56
C LYS A 63 9.12 -0.57 -4.17
N THR A 64 8.63 0.15 -3.18
CA THR A 64 8.48 -0.32 -1.79
C THR A 64 7.07 -0.85 -1.58
N LEU A 65 6.95 -1.91 -0.76
CA LEU A 65 5.68 -2.42 -0.27
C LEU A 65 5.78 -2.48 1.26
N VAL A 66 4.95 -1.72 1.96
CA VAL A 66 4.96 -1.65 3.42
C VAL A 66 3.67 -2.26 3.95
N TYR A 67 3.78 -3.43 4.57
CA TYR A 67 2.66 -4.07 5.24
C TYR A 67 2.59 -3.61 6.70
N ASN A 68 1.70 -2.67 6.99
CA ASN A 68 1.44 -2.17 8.33
C ASN A 68 -0.06 -1.91 8.55
N LYS A 69 -0.44 -1.35 9.70
CA LYS A 69 -1.84 -1.02 9.98
C LYS A 69 -2.42 -0.03 8.96
N ASP A 70 -1.64 0.94 8.48
CA ASP A 70 -2.10 1.91 7.48
C ASP A 70 -2.40 1.25 6.13
N PHE A 71 -1.64 0.22 5.75
CA PHE A 71 -1.95 -0.61 4.58
C PHE A 71 -3.27 -1.36 4.77
N ILE A 72 -3.45 -2.02 5.92
CA ILE A 72 -4.68 -2.74 6.24
C ILE A 72 -5.88 -1.78 6.21
N ASP A 73 -5.75 -0.64 6.87
CA ASP A 73 -6.85 0.32 6.97
C ASP A 73 -7.24 0.90 5.61
N ARG A 74 -6.27 1.16 4.73
CA ARG A 74 -6.54 1.65 3.35
C ARG A 74 -7.18 0.60 2.45
N ASN A 75 -6.76 -0.67 2.59
CA ASN A 75 -7.14 -1.73 1.64
C ASN A 75 -8.33 -2.58 2.11
N PHE A 76 -8.65 -2.60 3.41
CA PHE A 76 -9.63 -3.55 3.97
C PHE A 76 -10.78 -2.91 4.77
N ASN A 77 -10.77 -1.61 5.07
CA ASN A 77 -11.86 -0.95 5.82
C ASN A 77 -13.03 -0.47 4.94
N GLN A 78 -13.26 -1.10 3.79
CA GLN A 78 -14.45 -0.78 3.01
C GLN A 78 -15.68 -1.43 3.66
N GLU A 79 -16.63 -0.62 4.13
CA GLU A 79 -17.94 -1.10 4.62
C GLU A 79 -18.79 -1.80 3.53
N ASN A 80 -18.30 -1.87 2.28
CA ASN A 80 -19.03 -2.40 1.13
C ASN A 80 -18.30 -3.53 0.38
N THR A 81 -17.26 -4.14 0.95
CA THR A 81 -16.67 -5.34 0.34
C THR A 81 -17.65 -6.50 0.48
N VAL A 82 -18.12 -7.01 -0.66
CA VAL A 82 -18.87 -8.26 -0.75
C VAL A 82 -18.08 -9.31 0.01
N LYS A 83 -18.71 -9.85 1.05
CA LYS A 83 -18.14 -10.58 2.20
C LYS A 83 -17.35 -11.87 1.88
N GLU A 84 -17.10 -12.16 0.60
CA GLU A 84 -16.66 -13.47 0.12
C GLU A 84 -15.53 -13.42 -0.93
N VAL A 85 -15.08 -12.23 -1.38
CA VAL A 85 -13.95 -12.12 -2.32
C VAL A 85 -12.90 -11.16 -1.76
N PHE A 86 -11.76 -11.71 -1.35
CA PHE A 86 -10.57 -10.96 -0.98
C PHE A 86 -9.66 -10.82 -2.20
N THR A 87 -9.57 -9.60 -2.75
CA THR A 87 -8.62 -9.26 -3.81
C THR A 87 -7.73 -8.11 -3.34
N LEU A 88 -6.41 -8.31 -3.42
CA LEU A 88 -5.39 -7.41 -2.88
C LEU A 88 -4.98 -6.35 -3.94
N GLY A 89 -5.12 -5.05 -3.64
CA GLY A 89 -4.48 -3.96 -4.41
C GLY A 89 -5.07 -2.56 -4.20
N ASP A 90 -4.20 -1.55 -4.04
CA ASP A 90 -4.60 -0.13 -3.91
C ASP A 90 -5.36 0.40 -5.15
N ASP A 91 -5.00 -0.08 -6.35
CA ASP A 91 -5.65 0.28 -7.62
C ASP A 91 -7.16 -0.07 -7.63
N GLN A 92 -7.57 -1.02 -6.79
CA GLN A 92 -8.95 -1.50 -6.72
C GLN A 92 -9.85 -0.59 -5.89
N VAL A 93 -9.33 0.07 -4.84
CA VAL A 93 -10.11 1.04 -4.05
C VAL A 93 -10.53 2.21 -4.93
N GLU A 94 -9.63 2.68 -5.80
CA GLU A 94 -9.94 3.71 -6.78
C GLU A 94 -10.93 3.21 -7.83
N ALA A 95 -10.73 2.02 -8.38
CA ALA A 95 -11.64 1.41 -9.36
C ALA A 95 -13.06 1.19 -8.79
N GLU A 96 -13.18 0.74 -7.54
CA GLU A 96 -14.46 0.56 -6.86
C GLU A 96 -15.14 1.89 -6.56
N GLY A 97 -14.37 2.93 -6.23
CA GLY A 97 -14.85 4.31 -6.13
C GLY A 97 -15.43 4.81 -7.46
N GLN A 98 -14.72 4.60 -8.58
CA GLN A 98 -15.20 4.96 -9.92
C GLN A 98 -16.47 4.18 -10.30
N ILE A 99 -16.53 2.88 -10.00
CA ILE A 99 -17.72 2.05 -10.23
C ILE A 99 -18.91 2.55 -9.39
N ALA A 100 -18.69 2.92 -8.12
CA ALA A 100 -19.74 3.45 -7.25
C ALA A 100 -20.30 4.80 -7.77
N LEU A 101 -19.47 5.65 -8.37
CA LEU A 101 -19.87 6.90 -8.99
C LEU A 101 -20.63 6.70 -10.32
N LEU A 102 -20.28 5.67 -11.10
CA LEU A 102 -20.89 5.37 -12.40
C LEU A 102 -22.19 4.56 -12.29
N ARG A 103 -22.36 3.73 -11.24
CA ARG A 103 -23.59 2.95 -10.97
C ARG A 103 -24.89 3.78 -10.97
N PRO A 104 -24.97 4.97 -10.34
CA PRO A 104 -26.17 5.81 -10.39
C PRO A 104 -26.48 6.32 -11.80
N GLN A 105 -25.47 6.57 -12.63
CA GLN A 105 -25.63 7.07 -14.01
C GLN A 105 -26.17 5.97 -14.94
N MET A 106 -25.78 4.71 -14.71
CA MET A 106 -26.30 3.56 -15.46
C MET A 106 -27.76 3.20 -15.13
N ARG A 107 -28.24 3.58 -13.93
CA ARG A 107 -29.61 3.30 -13.48
C ARG A 107 -30.67 4.19 -14.17
N VAL A 108 -30.25 5.31 -14.78
CA VAL A 108 -31.12 6.23 -15.54
C VAL A 108 -31.30 5.77 -17.00
N ASN A 109 -30.31 5.10 -17.59
CA ASN A 109 -30.38 4.57 -18.96
C ASN A 109 -30.80 3.09 -18.97
N GLY A 110 -31.99 2.82 -18.42
CA GLY A 110 -32.60 1.51 -18.54
C GLY A 110 -32.99 1.21 -19.98
N SER A 111 -32.17 0.44 -20.71
CA SER A 111 -32.57 -0.54 -21.75
C SER A 111 -31.36 -0.99 -22.58
N VAL A 112 -30.61 -2.01 -22.15
CA VAL A 112 -29.92 -2.89 -23.12
C VAL A 112 -29.95 -4.35 -22.62
N LYS A 113 -30.69 -5.16 -23.38
CA LYS A 113 -30.81 -6.62 -23.34
C LYS A 113 -29.46 -7.32 -23.52
N ASN A 114 -29.33 -8.49 -22.89
CA ASN A 114 -28.59 -9.68 -23.32
C ASN A 114 -27.35 -9.47 -24.20
N ILE A 115 -26.16 -9.59 -23.60
CA ILE A 115 -24.98 -10.07 -24.35
C ILE A 115 -24.26 -11.10 -23.47
N SER A 116 -24.46 -12.37 -23.79
CA SER A 116 -23.57 -13.46 -23.41
C SER A 116 -22.20 -13.17 -24.03
N LEU A 117 -21.20 -12.85 -23.20
CA LEU A 117 -19.82 -12.68 -23.65
C LEU A 117 -18.96 -13.76 -22.99
N ASN A 118 -18.63 -14.76 -23.81
CA ASN A 118 -17.60 -15.77 -23.56
C ASN A 118 -16.31 -15.08 -23.09
N ILE A 119 -15.94 -15.29 -21.83
CA ILE A 119 -14.58 -15.01 -21.38
C ILE A 119 -13.77 -16.28 -21.58
N VAL A 120 -13.04 -16.31 -22.69
CA VAL A 120 -11.95 -17.27 -22.90
C VAL A 120 -10.92 -17.04 -21.81
N ALA A 121 -10.58 -18.12 -21.12
CA ALA A 121 -9.57 -18.19 -20.10
C ALA A 121 -8.22 -17.63 -20.60
N ASN A 122 -7.76 -16.55 -19.99
CA ASN A 122 -6.33 -16.35 -19.79
C ASN A 122 -6.05 -16.68 -18.34
N GLY A 123 -5.63 -17.93 -18.16
CA GLY A 123 -5.53 -18.58 -16.88
C GLY A 123 -4.57 -17.86 -15.96
N VAL A 124 -5.09 -17.45 -14.81
CA VAL A 124 -4.39 -17.53 -13.54
C VAL A 124 -5.44 -17.77 -12.46
N ASN A 125 -5.48 -18.98 -11.91
CA ASN A 125 -6.20 -19.29 -10.68
C ASN A 125 -5.29 -18.93 -9.50
N TYR A 126 -5.72 -18.06 -8.60
CA TYR A 126 -5.24 -18.09 -7.23
C TYR A 126 -6.39 -17.90 -6.25
N ILE A 127 -6.80 -19.04 -5.68
CA ILE A 127 -7.49 -19.11 -4.40
C ILE A 127 -6.39 -18.98 -3.34
N LEU A 128 -6.53 -18.02 -2.42
CA LEU A 128 -5.87 -18.12 -1.12
C LEU A 128 -6.97 -18.14 -0.06
N VAL A 129 -6.90 -19.16 0.81
CA VAL A 129 -7.67 -19.25 2.05
C VAL A 129 -7.19 -18.19 3.03
#